data_AF-A0A0F9LSB6-F1
#
_entry.id   AF-A0A0F9LSB6-F1
#
_cell.length_a   1.000
_cell.length_b   1.000
_cell.length_c   1.000
_cell.angle_alpha   90.00
_cell.angle_beta   90.00
_cell.angle_gamma   90.00
#
_symmetry.space_group_name_H-M   'P 1'
#
loop_
_entity.id
_entity.type
_entity.pdbx_description
1 polymer ?
#
loop_
_entity_poly.entity_id
_entity_poly.type
_entity_poly.pdbx_seq_one_letter_code
_entity_poly.pdbx_strand_id
1 'polypeptide(L)'
;MSEFEQKVLKLLEGINGKLDTLLTGGTATSSSHSFGGSPEPSQVTSSPSSRPKPSEIVEKQKEAEKLIEKPPVEGRRVCADCGGTTFNAVEDKSQVLHQMGGVKIYAKKYICRGCGAES
;
A
#
# COMPACT_ATOMS: atom_id res chain seq x y z
N MET A 1 -17.79 -1.65 -37.55
CA MET A 1 -16.96 -1.84 -36.35
C MET A 1 -15.55 -1.36 -36.68
N SER A 2 -15.07 -0.31 -36.03
CA SER A 2 -13.69 0.18 -36.22
C SER A 2 -12.66 -0.79 -35.62
N GLU A 3 -11.41 -0.76 -36.09
CA GLU A 3 -10.33 -1.57 -35.50
C GLU A 3 -10.13 -1.26 -34.01
N PHE A 4 -10.40 -0.02 -33.62
CA PHE A 4 -10.38 0.40 -32.22
C PHE A 4 -11.47 -0.30 -31.41
N GLU A 5 -12.71 -0.31 -31.90
CA GLU A 5 -13.82 -1.02 -31.24
C GLU A 5 -13.52 -2.51 -31.07
N GLN A 6 -12.92 -3.16 -32.07
CA GLN A 6 -12.53 -4.58 -31.97
C GLN A 6 -11.46 -4.82 -30.90
N LYS A 7 -10.45 -3.93 -30.80
CA LYS A 7 -9.41 -4.00 -29.77
C LYS A 7 -9.98 -3.78 -28.37
N VAL A 8 -10.91 -2.84 -28.22
CA VAL A 8 -11.60 -2.57 -26.95
C VAL A 8 -12.43 -3.77 -26.51
N LEU A 9 -13.19 -4.38 -27.43
CA LEU A 9 -13.98 -5.58 -27.13
C LEU A 9 -13.10 -6.76 -26.71
N LYS A 10 -11.99 -6.99 -27.43
CA LYS A 10 -11.03 -8.05 -27.08
C LYS A 10 -10.37 -7.84 -25.72
N LEU A 11 -10.13 -6.58 -25.33
CA LEU A 11 -9.59 -6.24 -24.01
C LEU A 11 -10.60 -6.52 -22.90
N LEU A 12 -11.86 -6.11 -23.08
CA LEU A 12 -12.95 -6.33 -22.12
C LEU A 12 -13.21 -7.83 -21.90
N GLU A 13 -13.18 -8.62 -22.96
CA GLU A 13 -13.36 -10.07 -22.89
C GLU A 13 -12.22 -10.75 -22.10
N GLY A 14 -10.97 -10.30 -22.29
CA GLY A 14 -9.83 -10.78 -21.51
C GLY A 14 -9.85 -10.40 -20.02
N ILE A 15 -10.49 -9.27 -19.67
CA ILE A 15 -10.68 -8.86 -18.28
C ILE A 15 -11.74 -9.74 -17.60
N ASN A 16 -12.87 -10.01 -18.26
CA ASN A 16 -13.92 -10.86 -17.72
C ASN A 16 -13.44 -12.29 -17.43
N GLY A 17 -12.67 -12.91 -18.34
CA GLY A 17 -12.13 -14.25 -18.09
C GLY A 17 -11.16 -14.33 -16.90
N LYS A 18 -10.40 -13.26 -16.64
CA LYS A 18 -9.54 -13.17 -15.45
C LYS A 18 -10.35 -13.02 -14.16
N LEU A 19 -11.45 -12.26 -14.20
CA LEU A 19 -12.35 -12.11 -13.06
C LEU A 19 -13.03 -13.43 -12.70
N ASP A 20 -13.51 -14.20 -13.68
CA ASP A 20 -14.11 -15.52 -13.44
C ASP A 20 -13.12 -16.51 -12.82
N THR A 21 -11.85 -16.46 -13.23
CA THR A 21 -10.79 -17.31 -12.66
C THR A 21 -10.54 -16.98 -11.18
N LEU A 22 -10.57 -15.70 -10.82
CA LEU A 22 -10.39 -15.24 -9.45
C LEU A 22 -11.59 -15.55 -8.56
N LEU A 23 -12.81 -15.43 -9.11
CA LEU A 23 -14.05 -15.72 -8.39
C LEU A 23 -14.25 -17.23 -8.17
N THR A 24 -13.88 -18.05 -9.15
CA THR A 24 -14.04 -19.51 -9.06
C THR A 24 -12.93 -20.17 -8.21
N GLY A 25 -11.74 -19.57 -8.16
CA GLY A 25 -10.60 -20.06 -7.35
C GLY A 25 -10.62 -19.63 -5.88
N GLY A 26 -11.62 -18.85 -5.45
CA GLY A 26 -11.62 -18.10 -4.18
C GLY A 26 -12.29 -18.77 -2.97
N THR A 27 -12.46 -20.10 -2.92
CA THR A 27 -13.09 -20.79 -1.77
C THR A 27 -12.24 -21.94 -1.24
N ALA A 28 -11.16 -21.64 -0.52
CA ALA A 28 -10.51 -22.65 0.34
C ALA A 28 -9.53 -22.09 1.41
N THR A 29 -9.84 -21.01 2.14
CA THR A 29 -9.21 -20.82 3.48
C THR A 29 -9.98 -19.84 4.36
N SER A 30 -11.06 -20.32 4.98
CA SER A 30 -11.63 -19.71 6.18
C SER A 30 -11.66 -20.77 7.27
N SER A 31 -10.59 -20.86 8.05
CA SER A 31 -10.54 -21.68 9.27
C SER A 31 -11.16 -20.89 10.42
N SER A 32 -12.46 -21.11 10.64
CA SER A 32 -13.15 -20.81 11.88
C SER A 32 -12.87 -21.93 12.90
N HIS A 33 -12.17 -21.61 13.98
CA HIS A 33 -12.13 -22.47 15.18
C HIS A 33 -12.84 -21.77 16.33
N SER A 34 -14.11 -22.17 16.50
CA SER A 34 -14.94 -21.89 17.65
C SER A 34 -14.39 -22.64 18.88
N PHE A 35 -14.20 -21.90 19.96
CA PHE A 35 -13.89 -22.39 21.30
C PHE A 35 -15.13 -23.07 21.92
N GLY A 36 -14.94 -24.22 22.58
CA GLY A 36 -15.92 -24.75 23.54
C GLY A 36 -15.84 -26.27 23.72
N GLY A 37 -15.22 -26.73 24.81
CA GLY A 37 -15.26 -28.14 25.23
C GLY A 37 -14.26 -28.47 26.34
N SER A 38 -14.65 -28.28 27.58
CA SER A 38 -14.09 -28.94 28.78
C SER A 38 -14.42 -30.44 28.72
N PRO A 39 -13.53 -31.40 29.08
CA PRO A 39 -13.36 -31.80 30.49
C PRO A 39 -11.95 -32.29 30.91
N GLU A 40 -11.69 -32.19 32.23
CA GLU A 40 -11.01 -33.14 33.14
C GLU A 40 -9.52 -33.58 32.91
N PRO A 41 -8.70 -33.69 33.97
CA PRO A 41 -7.24 -33.73 33.84
C PRO A 41 -6.75 -35.17 33.67
N SER A 42 -6.06 -35.42 32.56
CA SER A 42 -5.20 -36.60 32.42
C SER A 42 -3.75 -36.16 32.29
N GLN A 43 -2.94 -36.68 33.21
CA GLN A 43 -1.49 -36.60 33.24
C GLN A 43 -0.90 -36.95 31.87
N VAL A 44 -0.09 -36.06 31.32
CA VAL A 44 0.81 -36.40 30.21
C VAL A 44 2.16 -35.71 30.44
N THR A 45 3.11 -36.55 30.84
CA THR A 45 4.53 -36.55 30.51
C THR A 45 5.09 -35.23 29.97
N SER A 46 5.82 -34.52 30.84
CA SER A 46 6.60 -33.33 30.54
C SER A 46 7.66 -33.60 29.46
N SER A 47 7.32 -33.28 28.22
CA SER A 47 8.30 -33.01 27.17
C SER A 47 8.56 -31.50 27.15
N PRO A 48 9.83 -31.04 27.14
CA PRO A 48 10.13 -29.61 27.13
C PRO A 48 9.68 -29.03 25.79
N SER A 49 8.51 -28.41 25.80
CA SER A 49 7.99 -27.59 24.71
C SER A 49 8.95 -26.42 24.52
N SER A 50 9.86 -26.54 23.56
CA SER A 50 10.75 -25.47 23.10
C SER A 50 9.93 -24.41 22.36
N ARG A 51 9.11 -23.66 23.09
CA ARG A 51 8.54 -22.41 22.59
C ARG A 51 9.63 -21.35 22.72
N PRO A 52 10.02 -20.67 21.62
CA PRO A 52 11.05 -19.66 21.67
C PRO A 52 10.65 -18.58 22.68
N LYS A 53 11.62 -18.13 23.47
CA LYS A 53 11.40 -17.06 24.44
C LYS A 53 10.96 -15.81 23.67
N PRO A 54 9.97 -15.04 24.15
CA PRO A 54 9.50 -13.83 23.47
C PRO A 54 10.62 -12.85 23.11
N SER A 55 11.67 -12.79 23.93
CA SER A 55 12.88 -11.99 23.70
C SER A 55 13.62 -12.36 22.42
N GLU A 56 13.63 -13.63 22.04
CA GLU A 56 14.31 -14.12 20.84
C GLU A 56 13.51 -13.82 19.56
N ILE A 57 12.18 -13.74 19.70
CA ILE A 57 11.27 -13.37 18.61
C ILE A 57 11.41 -11.87 18.28
N VAL A 58 11.56 -11.03 19.30
CA VAL A 58 11.75 -9.57 19.15
C VAL A 58 13.08 -9.25 18.45
N GLU A 59 14.18 -9.92 18.81
CA GLU A 59 15.47 -9.71 18.14
C GLU A 59 15.44 -10.18 16.68
N LYS A 60 14.84 -11.34 16.39
CA LYS A 60 14.64 -11.82 15.01
C LYS A 60 13.79 -10.87 14.16
N GLN A 61 12.78 -10.23 14.74
CA GLN A 61 11.97 -9.22 14.03
C GLN A 61 12.77 -7.95 13.73
N LYS A 62 13.61 -7.50 14.68
CA LYS A 62 14.45 -6.30 14.55
C LYS A 62 15.57 -6.47 13.53
N GLU A 63 16.12 -7.68 13.40
CA GLU A 63 17.11 -8.03 12.37
C GLU A 63 16.47 -8.13 10.98
N ALA A 64 15.26 -8.68 10.87
CA ALA A 64 14.52 -8.76 9.62
C ALA A 64 14.13 -7.38 9.07
N GLU A 65 13.80 -6.41 9.94
CA GLU A 65 13.45 -5.05 9.53
C GLU A 65 14.65 -4.26 8.98
N LYS A 66 15.88 -4.59 9.42
CA LYS A 66 17.11 -4.00 8.87
C LYS A 66 17.49 -4.52 7.48
N LEU A 67 17.01 -5.71 7.10
CA LEU A 67 17.28 -6.33 5.79
C LEU A 67 16.27 -5.96 4.71
N ILE A 68 15.13 -5.37 5.07
CA ILE A 68 14.21 -4.80 4.09
C ILE A 68 14.75 -3.42 3.71
N GLU A 69 15.75 -3.41 2.83
CA GLU A 69 16.18 -2.21 2.13
C GLU A 69 14.95 -1.65 1.41
N LYS A 70 14.37 -0.58 1.97
CA LYS A 70 13.21 0.08 1.36
C LYS A 70 13.59 0.43 -0.07
N PRO A 71 12.83 -0.04 -1.08
CA PRO A 71 13.09 0.31 -2.47
C PRO A 71 13.26 1.83 -2.58
N PRO A 72 14.23 2.33 -3.35
CA PRO A 72 14.38 3.77 -3.57
C PRO A 72 13.02 4.29 -4.06
N VAL A 73 12.47 5.26 -3.33
CA VAL A 73 11.18 5.86 -3.66
C VAL A 73 11.39 6.77 -4.87
N GLU A 74 11.47 6.14 -6.05
CA GLU A 74 11.49 6.82 -7.34
C GLU A 74 10.24 7.69 -7.43
N GLY A 75 10.43 9.02 -7.45
CA GLY A 75 9.35 9.99 -7.49
C GLY A 75 9.26 10.93 -6.28
N ARG A 76 10.09 10.79 -5.24
CA ARG A 76 10.21 11.82 -4.21
C ARG A 76 10.88 13.06 -4.80
N ARG A 77 10.14 14.17 -4.93
CA ARG A 77 10.71 15.46 -5.32
C ARG A 77 11.82 15.84 -4.33
N VAL A 78 12.95 16.30 -4.85
CA VAL A 78 14.10 16.80 -4.09
C VAL A 78 14.25 18.27 -4.43
N CYS A 79 14.40 19.12 -3.42
CA CYS A 79 14.63 20.55 -3.62
C CYS A 79 16.03 20.75 -4.20
N ALA A 80 16.12 21.46 -5.32
CA ALA A 80 17.40 21.75 -5.97
C ALA A 80 18.35 22.58 -5.10
N ASP A 81 17.79 23.45 -4.24
CA ASP A 81 18.60 24.37 -3.43
C ASP A 81 19.13 23.75 -2.14
N CYS A 82 18.31 22.95 -1.43
CA CYS A 82 18.69 22.41 -0.11
C CYS A 82 18.69 20.88 -0.02
N GLY A 83 18.35 20.16 -1.08
CA GLY A 83 18.25 18.70 -1.07
C GLY A 83 17.12 18.14 -0.22
N GLY A 84 16.27 19.00 0.36
CA GLY A 84 15.13 18.60 1.17
C GLY A 84 14.08 17.87 0.34
N THR A 85 13.40 16.89 0.93
CA THR A 85 12.31 16.13 0.29
C THR A 85 10.92 16.53 0.78
N THR A 86 10.84 17.60 1.59
CA THR A 86 9.62 18.06 2.23
C THR A 86 9.13 19.37 1.58
N PHE A 87 7.91 19.33 1.06
CA PHE A 87 7.28 20.45 0.35
C PHE A 87 5.88 20.73 0.90
N ASN A 88 5.52 22.00 0.98
CA ASN A 88 4.16 22.45 1.19
C ASN A 88 3.50 22.73 -0.16
N ALA A 89 2.30 22.19 -0.39
CA ALA A 89 1.49 22.54 -1.54
C ALA A 89 0.60 23.74 -1.20
N VAL A 90 0.71 24.81 -1.98
CA VAL A 90 -0.07 26.05 -1.83
C VAL A 90 -0.76 26.37 -3.15
N GLU A 91 -1.96 26.93 -3.11
CA GLU A 91 -2.67 27.34 -4.32
C GLU A 91 -2.10 28.63 -4.90
N ASP A 92 -1.85 28.62 -6.20
CA ASP A 92 -1.40 29.75 -6.97
C ASP A 92 -2.57 30.54 -7.55
N LYS A 93 -2.98 31.59 -6.84
CA LYS A 93 -4.08 32.45 -7.28
C LYS A 93 -3.81 33.18 -8.59
N SER A 94 -2.55 33.23 -9.06
CA SER A 94 -2.19 33.84 -10.33
C SER A 94 -2.49 32.96 -11.55
N GLN A 95 -2.57 31.63 -11.36
CA GLN A 95 -2.78 30.69 -12.45
C GLN A 95 -4.08 29.91 -12.24
N VAL A 96 -5.11 30.27 -13.00
CA VAL A 96 -6.39 29.55 -13.03
C VAL A 96 -6.29 28.42 -14.06
N LEU A 97 -6.46 27.18 -13.61
CA LEU A 97 -6.49 25.99 -14.48
C LEU A 97 -7.85 25.85 -15.15
N HIS A 98 -8.92 26.04 -14.39
CA HIS A 98 -10.26 25.80 -14.87
C HIS A 98 -11.29 26.61 -14.08
N GLN A 99 -12.39 26.99 -14.73
CA GLN A 99 -13.49 27.70 -14.10
C GLN A 99 -14.81 27.06 -14.51
N MET A 100 -15.55 26.49 -13.54
CA MET A 100 -16.90 25.97 -13.74
C MET A 100 -17.82 26.44 -12.61
N GLY A 101 -19.06 26.79 -12.96
CA GLY A 101 -20.10 27.14 -11.98
C GLY A 101 -19.74 28.33 -11.07
N GLY A 102 -18.91 29.26 -11.54
CA GLY A 102 -18.46 30.42 -10.76
C GLY A 102 -17.28 30.15 -9.81
N VAL A 103 -16.81 28.91 -9.68
CA VAL A 103 -15.64 28.56 -8.87
C VAL A 103 -14.38 28.47 -9.74
N LYS A 104 -13.30 29.10 -9.29
CA LYS A 104 -11.98 29.06 -9.96
C LYS A 104 -11.11 27.99 -9.32
N ILE A 105 -10.61 27.07 -10.13
CA ILE A 105 -9.62 26.07 -9.73
C ILE A 105 -8.24 26.63 -10.08
N TYR A 106 -7.40 26.77 -9.06
CA TYR A 106 -6.05 27.32 -9.19
C TYR A 106 -5.00 26.21 -9.31
N ALA A 107 -3.87 26.52 -9.97
CA ALA A 107 -2.72 25.63 -9.99
C ALA A 107 -2.13 25.47 -8.59
N LYS A 108 -1.45 24.35 -8.32
CA LYS A 108 -0.70 24.15 -7.08
C LYS A 108 0.76 24.49 -7.29
N LYS A 109 1.32 25.30 -6.41
CA LYS A 109 2.76 25.56 -6.25
C LYS A 109 3.30 24.75 -5.08
N TYR A 110 4.53 24.26 -5.22
CA TYR A 110 5.20 23.51 -4.16
C TYR A 110 6.36 24.34 -3.61
N ILE A 111 6.33 24.60 -2.31
CA ILE A 111 7.35 25.39 -1.61
C ILE A 111 8.14 24.46 -0.71
N CYS A 112 9.46 24.41 -0.87
CA CYS A 112 10.32 23.61 -0.02
C CYS A 112 10.22 24.11 1.43
N ARG A 113 10.00 23.19 2.39
CA ARG A 113 9.95 23.57 3.82
C ARG A 113 11.31 23.98 4.39
N GLY A 114 12.40 23.50 3.81
CA GLY A 114 13.75 23.74 4.32
C GLY A 114 14.26 25.15 3.99
N CYS A 115 14.20 25.54 2.72
CA CYS A 115 14.75 26.81 2.24
C CYS A 115 13.70 27.81 1.72
N GLY A 116 12.43 27.41 1.59
CA GLY A 116 11.38 28.27 1.05
C GLY A 116 11.38 28.43 -0.47
N ALA A 117 12.29 27.76 -1.19
CA ALA A 117 12.34 27.82 -2.65
C ALA A 117 11.12 27.14 -3.30
N GLU A 118 10.68 27.70 -4.43
CA GLU A 118 9.57 27.18 -5.24
C GLU A 118 10.05 26.12 -6.24
N SER A 119 9.19 25.12 -6.49
CA SER A 119 9.47 23.96 -7.35
C SER A 119 8.25 23.50 -8.15
#